data_AF-A0A2V7W702-F1
#
_entry.id   AF-A0A2V7W702-F1
#
_cell.length_a   1.000
_cell.length_b   1.000
_cell.length_c   1.000
_cell.angle_alpha   90.00
_cell.angle_beta   90.00
_cell.angle_gamma   90.00
#
_symmetry.space_group_name_H-M   'P 1'
#
loop_
_entity.id
_entity.type
_entity.pdbx_description
1 polymer ?
#
loop_
_entity_poly.entity_id
_entity_poly.type
_entity_poly.pdbx_seq_one_letter_code
_entity_poly.pdbx_strand_id
1 'polypeptide(L)'
;MTLGQKLAKMRALAGFSRGLGRELTQAEVSKGVREELGGKISQSYLSQLESGARPHLTSGTRLALARFFKVHPGYLVDDLEEHHPHKPRHGLDDQLDLWLIDGSEEFAADPTLSEALLRIAKHENSRDCLVWFGSIVENRQLMERLIADIEAVGITRKRRR
;
A
#
# COMPACT_ATOMS: atom_id res chain seq x y z
N MET A 1 9.16 -0.78 3.36
CA MET A 1 10.11 -0.33 4.40
C MET A 1 9.46 0.69 5.31
N THR A 2 9.78 0.67 6.60
CA THR A 2 9.30 1.71 7.54
C THR A 2 10.08 3.01 7.37
N LEU A 3 9.49 4.12 7.82
CA LEU A 3 10.11 5.43 7.89
C LEU A 3 11.44 5.38 8.64
N GLY A 4 11.48 4.68 9.79
CA GLY A 4 12.69 4.55 10.60
C GLY A 4 13.82 3.85 9.84
N GLN A 5 13.51 2.79 9.10
CA GLN A 5 14.46 2.10 8.22
C GLN A 5 14.97 3.01 7.09
N LYS A 6 14.09 3.81 6.49
CA LYS A 6 14.47 4.79 5.46
C LYS A 6 15.41 5.85 6.02
N LEU A 7 15.14 6.37 7.22
CA LEU A 7 16.00 7.35 7.89
C LEU A 7 17.39 6.78 8.18
N ALA A 8 17.48 5.57 8.74
CA ALA A 8 18.76 4.91 8.99
C ALA A 8 19.56 4.70 7.69
N LYS A 9 18.90 4.24 6.61
CA LYS A 9 19.54 4.08 5.30
C LYS A 9 20.06 5.40 4.73
N MET A 10 19.29 6.47 4.85
CA MET A 10 19.74 7.79 4.39
C MET A 10 20.91 8.32 5.21
N ARG A 11 20.97 8.06 6.54
CA ARG A 11 22.15 8.40 7.34
C ARG A 11 23.41 7.69 6.86
N ALA A 12 23.30 6.41 6.51
CA ALA A 12 24.40 5.66 5.93
C ALA A 12 24.87 6.30 4.62
N LEU A 13 23.97 6.46 3.65
CA LEU A 13 24.29 7.05 2.35
C LEU A 13 24.85 8.48 2.47
N ALA A 14 24.26 9.29 3.35
CA ALA A 14 24.69 10.66 3.60
C ALA A 14 26.09 10.75 4.21
N GLY A 15 26.47 9.79 5.06
CA GLY A 15 27.81 9.72 5.64
C GLY A 15 28.87 9.33 4.61
N PHE A 16 28.57 8.32 3.78
CA PHE A 16 29.44 7.94 2.66
C PHE A 16 29.57 9.05 1.61
N SER A 17 28.46 9.70 1.23
CA SER A 17 28.47 10.81 0.28
C SER A 17 29.23 12.04 0.78
N ARG A 18 29.37 12.19 2.11
CA ARG A 18 30.19 13.25 2.74
C ARG A 18 31.66 12.83 2.93
N GLY A 19 32.05 11.65 2.47
CA GLY A 19 33.42 11.15 2.56
C GLY A 19 33.84 10.64 3.94
N LEU A 20 32.90 10.40 4.86
CA LEU A 20 33.21 9.95 6.23
C LEU A 20 33.60 8.47 6.30
N GLY A 21 33.31 7.68 5.27
CA GLY A 21 33.51 6.22 5.28
C GLY A 21 32.64 5.46 6.29
N ARG A 22 31.68 6.14 6.92
CA ARG A 22 30.73 5.61 7.91
C ARG A 22 29.40 6.33 7.80
N GLU A 23 28.36 5.79 8.44
CA GLU A 23 27.09 6.49 8.58
C GLU A 23 27.19 7.75 9.44
N LEU A 24 26.35 8.74 9.13
CA LEU A 24 26.15 9.88 10.03
C LEU A 24 25.49 9.40 11.32
N THR A 25 25.99 9.87 12.46
CA THR A 25 25.31 9.71 13.74
C THR A 25 24.06 10.59 13.79
N GLN A 26 23.08 10.23 14.62
CA GLN A 26 21.88 11.04 14.82
C GLN A 26 22.20 12.44 15.39
N ALA A 27 23.28 12.57 16.17
CA ALA A 27 23.77 13.86 16.67
C ALA A 27 24.31 14.73 15.52
N GLU A 28 25.07 14.14 14.59
CA GLU A 28 25.57 14.85 13.40
C GLU A 28 24.42 15.28 12.48
N VAL A 29 23.35 14.47 12.33
CA VAL A 29 22.15 14.88 11.61
C VAL A 29 21.44 16.04 12.32
N SER A 30 21.23 15.95 13.63
CA SER A 30 20.61 17.02 14.43
C SER A 30 21.38 18.34 14.30
N LYS A 31 22.71 18.27 14.36
CA LYS A 31 23.61 19.41 14.18
C LYS A 31 23.56 19.96 12.76
N GLY A 32 23.70 19.10 11.75
CA GLY A 32 23.66 19.49 10.35
C GLY A 32 22.33 20.13 9.93
N VAL A 33 21.19 19.59 10.37
CA VAL A 33 19.87 20.22 10.12
C VAL A 33 19.79 21.62 10.74
N ARG A 34 20.39 21.83 11.91
CA ARG A 34 20.40 23.14 12.57
C ARG A 34 21.29 24.13 11.83
N GLU A 35 22.50 23.71 11.47
CA GLU A 35 23.52 24.56 10.86
C GLU A 35 23.22 24.87 9.39
N GLU A 36 22.76 23.88 8.61
CA GLU A 36 22.53 24.03 7.17
C GLU A 36 21.16 24.64 6.83
N LEU A 37 20.15 24.46 7.69
CA LEU A 37 18.75 24.77 7.36
C LEU A 37 18.04 25.64 8.39
N GLY A 38 18.68 25.97 9.52
CA GLY A 38 18.06 26.70 10.63
C GLY A 38 16.95 25.92 11.36
N GLY A 39 16.84 24.61 11.11
CA GLY A 39 15.79 23.76 11.68
C GLY A 39 16.07 23.35 13.13
N LYS A 40 15.02 22.93 13.86
CA LYS A 40 15.14 22.35 15.20
C LYS A 40 14.67 20.89 15.19
N ILE A 41 15.62 19.96 15.09
CA ILE A 41 15.39 18.52 15.30
C ILE A 41 16.36 18.06 16.39
N SER A 42 15.87 17.36 17.40
CA SER A 42 16.71 16.81 18.48
C SER A 42 17.19 15.40 18.13
N GLN A 43 18.35 15.02 18.65
CA GLN A 43 18.87 13.66 18.51
C GLN A 43 17.91 12.62 19.12
N SER A 44 17.31 12.91 20.28
CA SER A 44 16.31 12.02 20.91
C SER A 44 15.09 11.80 20.01
N TYR A 45 14.63 12.85 19.32
CA TYR A 45 13.50 12.72 18.39
C TYR A 45 13.86 11.87 17.16
N LEU A 46 15.09 12.01 16.62
CA LEU A 46 15.59 11.12 15.57
C LEU A 46 15.67 9.65 16.03
N SER A 47 16.12 9.41 17.26
CA SER A 47 16.15 8.06 17.82
C SER A 47 14.76 7.43 17.92
N GLN A 48 13.74 8.20 18.31
CA GLN A 48 12.36 7.74 18.39
C GLN A 48 11.75 7.43 17.02
N LEU A 49 12.12 8.20 15.98
CA LEU A 49 11.69 7.96 14.60
C LEU A 49 12.33 6.67 14.05
N GLU A 50 13.63 6.48 14.28
CA GLU A 50 14.37 5.31 13.78
C GLU A 50 14.02 4.01 14.48
N SER A 51 13.73 4.06 15.79
CA SER A 51 13.26 2.89 16.54
C SER A 51 11.79 2.54 16.27
N GLY A 52 11.04 3.41 15.60
CA GLY A 52 9.61 3.24 15.37
C GLY A 52 8.72 3.59 16.58
N ALA A 53 9.31 3.99 17.72
CA ALA A 53 8.55 4.47 18.89
C ALA A 53 7.65 5.67 18.57
N ARG A 54 8.00 6.44 17.53
CA ARG A 54 7.19 7.50 16.98
C ARG A 54 7.14 7.37 15.44
N PRO A 55 6.11 6.74 14.86
CA PRO A 55 6.09 6.41 13.43
C PRO A 55 5.78 7.61 12.51
N HIS A 56 5.43 8.77 13.09
CA HIS A 56 4.97 9.92 12.31
C HIS A 56 5.80 11.18 12.57
N LEU A 57 6.03 11.92 11.49
CA LEU A 57 6.73 13.20 11.45
C LEU A 57 5.73 14.36 11.40
N THR A 58 6.05 15.46 12.08
CA THR A 58 5.39 16.73 11.79
C THR A 58 5.80 17.23 10.40
N SER A 59 4.94 18.00 9.73
CA SER A 59 5.20 18.53 8.38
C SER A 59 6.50 19.35 8.31
N GLY A 60 6.79 20.15 9.34
CA GLY A 60 8.04 20.92 9.44
C GLY A 60 9.29 20.04 9.55
N THR A 61 9.23 18.98 10.37
CA THR A 61 10.34 18.01 10.50
C THR A 61 10.58 17.28 9.19
N ARG A 62 9.49 16.85 8.53
CA ARG A 62 9.55 16.17 7.23
C ARG A 62 10.26 17.02 6.20
N LEU A 63 9.91 18.31 6.08
CA LEU A 63 10.54 19.22 5.13
C LEU A 63 12.03 19.45 5.45
N ALA A 64 12.38 19.59 6.73
CA ALA A 64 13.76 19.79 7.15
C ALA A 64 14.63 18.56 6.82
N LEU A 65 14.17 17.35 7.13
CA LEU A 65 14.88 16.11 6.81
C LEU A 65 14.96 15.87 5.30
N ALA A 66 13.88 16.15 4.56
CA ALA A 66 13.85 16.03 3.11
C ALA A 66 14.90 16.92 2.45
N ARG A 67 15.00 18.18 2.90
CA ARG A 67 16.05 19.12 2.42
C ARG A 67 17.45 18.65 2.81
N PHE A 68 17.66 18.22 4.04
CA PHE A 68 18.97 17.78 4.54
C PHE A 68 19.50 16.54 3.80
N PHE A 69 18.63 15.56 3.55
CA PHE A 69 18.98 14.34 2.81
C PHE A 69 18.83 14.47 1.29
N LYS A 70 18.37 15.64 0.80
CA LYS A 70 18.13 15.93 -0.62
C LYS A 70 17.17 14.93 -1.29
N VAL A 71 16.08 14.60 -0.59
CA VAL A 71 15.00 13.71 -1.07
C VAL A 71 13.66 14.43 -1.14
N HIS A 72 12.71 13.89 -1.89
CA HIS A 72 11.34 14.41 -1.90
C HIS A 72 10.65 14.16 -0.53
N PRO A 73 9.86 15.10 0.03
CA PRO A 73 9.17 14.90 1.31
C PRO A 73 8.26 13.66 1.34
N GLY A 74 7.71 13.28 0.18
CA GLY A 74 6.91 12.06 0.02
C GLY A 74 7.68 10.75 0.18
N TYR A 75 9.01 10.78 0.23
CA TYR A 75 9.82 9.58 0.53
C TYR A 75 9.86 9.28 2.04
N LEU A 76 9.62 10.30 2.89
CA LEU A 76 9.65 10.23 4.36
C LEU A 76 8.31 9.82 4.95
N VAL A 77 7.81 8.68 4.47
CA VAL A 77 6.63 7.99 4.98
C VAL A 77 6.95 6.50 5.00
N ASP A 78 6.21 5.71 5.78
CA ASP A 78 6.23 4.26 5.59
C ASP A 78 5.89 3.96 4.14
N ASP A 79 6.59 3.01 3.53
CA ASP A 79 6.02 2.41 2.33
C ASP A 79 4.65 1.86 2.73
N LEU A 80 3.65 2.09 1.88
CA LEU A 80 2.45 1.27 1.91
C LEU A 80 2.95 -0.18 1.93
N GLU A 81 2.41 -1.01 2.83
CA GLU A 81 2.65 -2.44 2.70
C GLU A 81 2.40 -2.75 1.24
N GLU A 82 3.44 -3.27 0.58
CA GLU A 82 3.29 -3.76 -0.77
C GLU A 82 2.09 -4.70 -0.67
N HIS A 83 0.96 -4.31 -1.27
CA HIS A 83 0.08 -5.31 -1.84
C HIS A 83 0.98 -5.99 -2.85
N HIS A 84 1.75 -6.97 -2.38
CA HIS A 84 2.40 -7.90 -3.26
C HIS A 84 1.23 -8.44 -4.08
N PRO A 85 1.11 -8.15 -5.39
CA PRO A 85 0.35 -9.06 -6.22
C PRO A 85 0.96 -10.42 -5.87
N HIS A 86 0.14 -11.29 -5.28
CA HIS A 86 0.62 -12.59 -4.84
C HIS A 86 1.40 -13.16 -6.02
N LYS A 87 2.68 -13.53 -5.83
CA LYS A 87 3.41 -14.23 -6.89
C LYS A 87 2.47 -15.35 -7.33
N PRO A 88 2.03 -15.37 -8.61
CA PRO A 88 1.05 -16.34 -9.04
C PRO A 88 1.57 -17.71 -8.64
N ARG A 89 0.80 -18.39 -7.79
CA ARG A 89 1.03 -19.81 -7.55
C ARG A 89 0.46 -20.47 -8.78
N HIS A 90 1.18 -20.39 -9.90
CA HIS A 90 0.65 -20.62 -11.24
C HIS A 90 -0.29 -21.84 -11.27
N GLY A 91 0.07 -22.97 -10.65
CA GLY A 91 -0.85 -24.13 -10.58
C GLY A 91 -2.15 -23.97 -9.78
N LEU A 92 -2.15 -23.26 -8.64
CA LEU A 92 -3.35 -23.07 -7.81
C LEU A 92 -4.25 -21.96 -8.36
N ASP A 93 -3.65 -20.88 -8.87
CA ASP A 93 -4.39 -19.76 -9.44
C ASP A 93 -4.99 -20.16 -10.80
N ASP A 94 -4.26 -20.90 -11.64
CA ASP A 94 -4.80 -21.46 -12.89
C ASP A 94 -5.96 -22.46 -12.60
N GLN A 95 -5.84 -23.26 -11.54
CA GLN A 95 -6.92 -24.16 -11.10
C GLN A 95 -8.16 -23.39 -10.64
N LEU A 96 -7.98 -22.27 -9.94
CA LEU A 96 -9.07 -21.39 -9.54
C LEU A 96 -9.76 -20.76 -10.74
N ASP A 97 -8.99 -20.27 -11.72
CA ASP A 97 -9.52 -19.67 -12.93
C ASP A 97 -10.34 -20.68 -13.73
N LEU A 98 -9.83 -21.90 -13.89
CA LEU A 98 -10.57 -22.98 -14.54
C LEU A 98 -11.85 -23.31 -13.78
N TRP A 99 -11.78 -23.40 -12.45
CA TRP A 99 -12.97 -23.64 -11.62
C TRP A 99 -14.02 -22.52 -11.75
N LEU A 100 -13.59 -21.25 -11.86
CA LEU A 100 -14.49 -20.12 -12.08
C LEU A 100 -15.12 -20.14 -13.48
N ILE A 101 -14.38 -20.56 -14.50
CA ILE A 101 -14.89 -20.74 -15.87
C ILE A 101 -15.93 -21.86 -15.89
N ASP A 102 -15.58 -23.04 -15.37
CA ASP A 102 -16.50 -24.18 -15.33
C ASP A 102 -17.76 -23.86 -14.52
N GLY A 103 -17.60 -23.19 -13.37
CA GLY A 103 -18.71 -22.71 -12.56
C GLY A 103 -19.59 -21.71 -13.32
N SER A 104 -19.01 -20.83 -14.15
CA SER A 104 -19.80 -19.91 -14.97
C SER A 104 -20.71 -20.64 -15.96
N GLU A 105 -20.30 -21.79 -16.46
CA GLU A 105 -21.11 -22.64 -17.34
C GLU A 105 -22.17 -23.41 -16.55
N GLU A 106 -21.82 -23.94 -15.36
CA GLU A 106 -22.77 -24.63 -14.48
C GLU A 106 -23.92 -23.70 -14.04
N PHE A 107 -23.62 -22.44 -13.77
CA PHE A 107 -24.60 -21.40 -13.41
C PHE A 107 -25.19 -20.66 -14.61
N ALA A 108 -25.15 -21.20 -15.84
CA ALA A 108 -25.69 -20.54 -17.03
C ALA A 108 -27.18 -20.14 -16.93
N ALA A 109 -27.95 -20.80 -16.06
CA ALA A 109 -29.34 -20.45 -15.78
C ALA A 109 -29.51 -19.11 -15.02
N ASP A 110 -28.46 -18.61 -14.35
CA ASP A 110 -28.37 -17.27 -13.80
C ASP A 110 -27.30 -16.46 -14.56
N PRO A 111 -27.70 -15.69 -15.59
CA PRO A 111 -26.76 -14.92 -16.40
C PRO A 111 -25.97 -13.87 -15.60
N THR A 112 -26.52 -13.39 -14.48
CA THR A 112 -25.86 -12.36 -13.67
C THR A 112 -24.68 -12.98 -12.91
N LEU A 113 -24.92 -14.14 -12.30
CA LEU A 113 -23.88 -14.89 -11.59
C LEU A 113 -22.86 -15.48 -12.57
N SER A 114 -23.31 -16.06 -13.67
CA SER A 114 -22.44 -16.59 -14.73
C SER A 114 -21.49 -15.52 -15.29
N GLU A 115 -22.00 -14.33 -15.64
CA GLU A 115 -21.15 -13.22 -16.12
C GLU A 115 -20.17 -12.75 -15.04
N ALA A 116 -20.59 -12.71 -13.77
CA ALA A 116 -19.73 -12.30 -12.66
C ALA A 116 -18.55 -13.27 -12.47
N LEU A 117 -18.81 -14.58 -12.45
CA LEU A 117 -17.78 -15.62 -12.35
C LEU A 117 -16.78 -15.53 -13.51
N LEU A 118 -17.28 -15.40 -14.74
CA LEU A 118 -16.43 -15.27 -15.93
C LEU A 118 -15.61 -13.98 -15.92
N ARG A 119 -16.15 -12.88 -15.39
CA ARG A 119 -15.42 -11.60 -15.26
C ARG A 119 -14.29 -11.71 -14.23
N ILE A 120 -14.50 -12.43 -13.13
CA ILE A 120 -13.46 -12.68 -12.13
C ILE A 120 -12.37 -13.58 -12.70
N ALA A 121 -12.73 -14.66 -13.40
CA ALA A 121 -11.77 -15.60 -14.01
C ALA A 121 -10.83 -14.93 -15.04
N LYS A 122 -11.31 -13.87 -15.72
CA LYS A 122 -10.52 -13.13 -16.73
C LYS A 122 -9.66 -12.02 -16.13
N HIS A 123 -9.76 -11.76 -14.83
CA HIS A 123 -9.02 -10.71 -14.17
C HIS A 123 -7.58 -11.17 -13.89
N GLU A 124 -6.59 -10.28 -14.11
CA GLU A 124 -5.17 -10.61 -13.90
C GLU A 124 -4.84 -11.10 -12.48
N ASN A 125 -5.69 -10.73 -11.51
CA ASN A 125 -5.59 -11.15 -10.10
C ASN A 125 -6.95 -11.71 -9.62
N SER A 126 -7.46 -12.77 -10.26
CA SER A 126 -8.76 -13.41 -9.95
C SER A 126 -8.91 -13.82 -8.48
N ARG A 127 -7.85 -14.40 -7.90
CA ARG A 127 -7.78 -14.76 -6.49
C ARG A 127 -7.97 -13.57 -5.57
N ASP A 128 -7.31 -12.46 -5.85
CA ASP A 128 -7.39 -11.25 -5.02
C ASP A 128 -8.81 -10.67 -5.04
N CYS A 129 -9.52 -10.77 -6.16
CA CYS A 129 -10.94 -10.39 -6.23
C CYS A 129 -11.80 -11.18 -5.24
N LEU A 130 -11.60 -12.50 -5.12
CA LEU A 130 -12.35 -13.33 -4.18
C LEU A 130 -11.96 -13.08 -2.73
N VAL A 131 -10.66 -12.91 -2.45
CA VAL A 131 -10.19 -12.58 -1.09
C VAL A 131 -10.76 -11.23 -0.64
N TRP A 132 -10.72 -10.23 -1.52
CA TRP A 132 -11.28 -8.90 -1.25
C TRP A 132 -12.79 -8.95 -1.04
N PHE A 133 -13.51 -9.75 -1.86
CA PHE A 133 -14.93 -9.99 -1.66
C PHE A 133 -15.20 -10.59 -0.27
N GLY A 134 -14.43 -11.60 0.15
CA GLY A 134 -14.50 -12.17 1.49
C GLY A 134 -14.31 -11.13 2.60
N SER A 135 -13.33 -10.22 2.47
CA SER A 135 -13.10 -9.14 3.43
C SER A 135 -14.25 -8.14 3.52
N ILE A 136 -14.97 -7.91 2.41
CA ILE A 136 -16.11 -6.98 2.39
C ILE A 136 -17.37 -7.61 2.92
N VAL A 137 -17.56 -8.92 2.72
CA VAL A 137 -18.72 -9.65 3.25
C VAL A 137 -18.85 -9.49 4.77
N GLU A 138 -17.73 -9.34 5.48
CA GLU A 138 -17.72 -9.06 6.92
C GLU A 138 -18.32 -7.68 7.29
N ASN A 139 -18.32 -6.72 6.36
CA ASN A 139 -18.90 -5.40 6.54
C ASN A 139 -20.36 -5.34 6.03
N ARG A 140 -21.29 -5.72 6.91
CA ARG A 140 -22.74 -5.78 6.62
C ARG A 140 -23.31 -4.49 6.02
N GLN A 141 -22.99 -3.32 6.58
CA GLN A 141 -23.54 -2.04 6.11
C GLN A 141 -23.03 -1.64 4.73
N LEU A 142 -21.80 -2.02 4.39
CA LEU A 142 -21.25 -1.81 3.06
C LEU A 142 -21.89 -2.77 2.06
N MET A 143 -22.03 -4.05 2.42
CA MET A 143 -22.69 -5.05 1.59
C MET A 143 -24.14 -4.70 1.25
N GLU A 144 -24.93 -4.29 2.25
CA GLU A 144 -26.34 -3.89 2.03
C GLU A 144 -26.45 -2.74 1.02
N ARG A 145 -25.53 -1.76 1.06
CA ARG A 145 -25.49 -0.65 0.10
C ARG A 145 -25.06 -1.11 -1.29
N LEU A 146 -24.00 -1.90 -1.39
CA LEU A 146 -23.49 -2.40 -2.67
C LEU A 146 -24.51 -3.30 -3.38
N ILE A 147 -25.23 -4.14 -2.63
CA ILE A 147 -26.29 -4.99 -3.18
C ILE A 147 -27.43 -4.13 -3.72
N ALA A 148 -27.90 -3.15 -2.95
CA ALA A 148 -28.97 -2.25 -3.39
C ALA A 148 -28.61 -1.50 -4.68
N ASP A 149 -27.35 -1.07 -4.80
CA ASP A 149 -26.85 -0.40 -6.01
C ASP A 149 -26.80 -1.35 -7.22
N ILE A 150 -26.37 -2.62 -7.03
CA ILE A 150 -26.35 -3.63 -8.09
C ILE A 150 -27.77 -3.93 -8.59
N GLU A 151 -28.74 -4.08 -7.69
CA GLU A 151 -30.14 -4.30 -8.04
C GLU A 151 -30.71 -3.13 -8.85
N ALA A 152 -30.39 -1.89 -8.45
CA ALA A 152 -30.79 -0.68 -9.18
C ALA A 152 -30.20 -0.64 -10.60
N VAL A 153 -28.95 -1.06 -10.78
CA VAL A 153 -28.28 -1.17 -12.10
C VAL A 153 -28.87 -2.32 -12.94
N GLY A 154 -29.23 -3.44 -12.32
CA GLY A 154 -29.88 -4.57 -12.99
C GLY A 154 -31.27 -4.21 -13.57
N ILE A 155 -32.07 -3.45 -12.81
CA ILE A 155 -33.39 -2.95 -13.23
C ILE A 155 -33.26 -2.00 -14.43
N THR A 156 -32.26 -1.13 -14.44
CA THR A 156 -32.03 -0.18 -15.54
C THR A 156 -31.54 -0.86 -16.82
N ARG A 157 -30.71 -1.91 -16.73
CA ARG A 157 -30.31 -2.72 -17.90
C ARG A 157 -31.46 -3.53 -18.50
N LYS A 158 -32.36 -4.10 -17.70
CA LYS A 158 -33.55 -4.83 -18.19
C LYS A 158 -34.56 -3.95 -18.92
N ARG A 159 -34.69 -2.67 -18.56
CA ARG A 159 -35.61 -1.72 -19.24
C ARG A 159 -35.12 -1.21 -20.60
N ARG A 160 -33.85 -1.44 -20.96
CA ARG A 160 -33.23 -0.96 -22.21
C ARG A 160 -33.06 -2.04 -23.29
N ARG A 161 -33.43 -3.29 -23.00
CA ARG A 161 -33.54 -4.39 -23.97
C ARG A 161 -35.00 -4.62 -24.29
#